data_AF-A0AA43DC94-F1
#
_entry.id   AF-A0AA43DC94-F1
#
_cell.length_a   1.000
_cell.length_b   1.000
_cell.length_c   1.000
_cell.angle_alpha   90.00
_cell.angle_beta   90.00
_cell.angle_gamma   90.00
#
_symmetry.space_group_name_H-M   'P 1'
#
loop_
_entity.id
_entity.type
_entity.pdbx_description
1 polymer ?
#
loop_
_entity_poly.entity_id
_entity_poly.type
_entity_poly.pdbx_seq_one_letter_code
_entity_poly.pdbx_strand_id
1 'polypeptide(L)'
;MSLIIIILCIALLVLLITLFKVNAFIAFLISSILAGLLLGIEVSKITSSIQKGMGDMLGTLAIIVVCGAMLGKLAAESGAAQQIAAGLMKLFGERHIQWALMITGFIIGIPLFYNVGFVLVVPLIFSVAQKYKMPAVYIGVPMLASLSVTHGFLPPHPSPTALVTQFNADIGTTLFYGIIVGIPAVILAGPVFSKALKNIKSPFLKTFESRDIPVGELPSLGLSIF
;
A
#
# COMPACT_ATOMS: atom_id res chain seq x y z
N MET A 1 -27.93 20.44 0.77
CA MET A 1 -27.80 20.52 -0.69
C MET A 1 -26.39 20.17 -1.15
N SER A 2 -25.35 20.87 -0.70
CA SER A 2 -23.94 20.60 -1.04
C SER A 2 -23.48 19.15 -0.76
N LEU A 3 -23.79 18.58 0.40
CA LEU A 3 -23.42 17.19 0.72
C LEU A 3 -24.05 16.17 -0.25
N ILE A 4 -25.30 16.39 -0.67
CA ILE A 4 -25.99 15.50 -1.61
C ILE A 4 -25.31 15.55 -2.98
N ILE A 5 -24.96 16.77 -3.43
CA ILE A 5 -24.23 16.99 -4.68
C ILE A 5 -22.88 16.27 -4.64
N ILE A 6 -22.12 16.41 -3.54
CA ILE A 6 -20.82 15.74 -3.38
C ILE A 6 -20.97 14.22 -3.43
N ILE A 7 -21.93 13.65 -2.70
CA ILE A 7 -22.21 12.20 -2.72
C ILE A 7 -22.55 11.74 -4.14
N LEU A 8 -23.37 12.50 -4.86
CA LEU A 8 -23.76 12.18 -6.23
C LEU A 8 -22.56 12.24 -7.19
N CYS A 9 -21.67 13.22 -7.05
CA CYS A 9 -20.42 13.30 -7.81
C CYS A 9 -19.48 12.13 -7.50
N ILE A 10 -19.33 11.74 -6.23
CA ILE A 10 -18.51 10.58 -5.84
C ILE A 10 -19.12 9.29 -6.42
N ALA A 11 -20.44 9.12 -6.34
CA ALA A 11 -21.12 7.97 -6.91
C ALA A 11 -20.92 7.90 -8.43
N LEU A 12 -21.04 9.04 -9.13
CA LEU A 12 -20.78 9.16 -10.56
C LEU A 12 -19.33 8.79 -10.90
N LEU A 13 -18.36 9.30 -10.13
CA LEU A 13 -16.94 8.98 -10.30
C LEU A 13 -16.68 7.48 -10.16
N VAL A 14 -17.22 6.85 -9.12
CA VAL A 14 -17.09 5.40 -8.90
C VAL A 14 -17.74 4.63 -10.04
N LEU A 15 -18.89 5.06 -10.53
CA LEU A 15 -19.62 4.41 -11.62
C LEU A 15 -18.88 4.55 -12.96
N LEU A 16 -18.30 5.72 -13.25
CA LEU A 16 -17.43 5.96 -14.41
C LEU A 16 -16.23 5.00 -14.44
N ILE A 17 -15.60 4.78 -13.29
CA ILE A 17 -14.41 3.92 -13.19
C ILE A 17 -14.79 2.44 -13.21
N THR A 18 -15.81 2.02 -12.46
CA THR A 18 -16.14 0.60 -12.29
C THR A 18 -16.98 0.03 -13.42
N LEU A 19 -18.03 0.74 -13.84
CA LEU A 19 -18.98 0.25 -14.85
C LEU A 19 -18.55 0.64 -16.26
N PHE A 20 -18.25 1.93 -16.46
CA PHE A 20 -17.88 2.46 -17.78
C PHE A 20 -16.39 2.32 -18.10
N LYS A 21 -15.57 1.89 -17.13
CA LYS A 21 -14.12 1.66 -17.27
C LYS A 21 -13.37 2.87 -17.85
N VAL A 22 -13.87 4.08 -17.57
CA VAL A 22 -13.20 5.32 -17.95
C VAL A 22 -11.91 5.45 -17.14
N ASN A 23 -10.84 5.94 -17.76
CA ASN A 23 -9.58 6.20 -17.07
C ASN A 23 -9.82 7.07 -15.83
N ALA A 24 -9.24 6.69 -14.68
CA ALA A 24 -9.45 7.38 -13.41
C ALA A 24 -9.21 8.88 -13.48
N PHE A 25 -8.18 9.33 -14.23
CA PHE A 25 -7.89 10.75 -14.41
C PHE A 25 -9.03 11.49 -15.14
N ILE A 26 -9.53 10.90 -16.23
CA ILE A 26 -10.63 11.48 -17.02
C ILE A 26 -11.93 11.48 -16.21
N ALA A 27 -12.22 10.39 -15.50
CA ALA A 27 -13.39 10.29 -14.63
C ALA A 27 -13.36 11.36 -13.51
N PHE A 28 -12.18 11.58 -12.91
CA PHE A 28 -11.98 12.62 -11.90
C PHE A 28 -12.19 14.02 -12.46
N LEU A 29 -11.68 14.30 -13.65
CA LEU A 29 -11.87 15.59 -14.34
C LEU A 29 -13.36 15.86 -14.60
N ILE A 30 -14.08 14.89 -15.18
CA ILE A 30 -15.52 15.00 -15.48
C ILE A 30 -16.31 15.25 -14.19
N SER A 31 -16.04 14.45 -13.15
CA SER A 31 -16.70 14.59 -11.85
C SER A 31 -16.41 15.96 -11.20
N SER A 32 -15.18 16.47 -11.34
CA SER A 32 -14.78 17.78 -10.78
C SER A 32 -15.46 18.94 -11.49
N ILE A 33 -15.59 18.87 -12.82
CA ILE A 33 -16.33 19.87 -13.61
C ILE A 33 -17.81 19.88 -13.20
N LEU A 34 -18.44 18.69 -13.12
CA LEU A 34 -19.84 18.56 -12.70
C LEU A 34 -20.05 19.05 -11.27
N ALA A 35 -19.13 18.74 -10.35
CA ALA A 35 -19.19 19.26 -8.98
C ALA A 35 -19.11 20.78 -8.95
N GLY A 36 -18.20 21.38 -9.72
CA GLY A 36 -18.08 22.84 -9.83
C GLY A 36 -19.36 23.51 -10.35
N LEU A 37 -19.97 22.94 -11.39
CA LEU A 37 -21.24 23.43 -11.94
C LEU A 37 -22.39 23.33 -10.92
N LEU A 38 -22.55 22.17 -10.29
CA LEU A 38 -23.65 21.93 -9.34
C LEU A 38 -23.50 22.73 -8.03
N LEU A 39 -22.26 23.05 -7.64
CA LEU A 39 -21.95 23.89 -6.48
C LEU A 39 -22.02 25.40 -6.80
N GLY A 40 -22.31 25.78 -8.04
CA GLY A 40 -22.51 27.18 -8.44
C GLY A 40 -21.22 27.95 -8.73
N ILE A 41 -20.11 27.27 -9.03
CA ILE A 41 -18.89 27.93 -9.50
C ILE A 41 -19.13 28.48 -10.92
N GLU A 42 -18.74 29.73 -11.13
CA GLU A 42 -18.78 30.37 -12.45
C GLU A 42 -17.98 29.55 -13.48
N VAL A 43 -18.58 29.26 -14.65
CA VAL A 43 -17.98 28.38 -15.67
C VAL A 43 -16.57 28.82 -16.08
N SER A 44 -16.35 30.13 -16.16
CA SER A 44 -15.06 30.76 -16.46
C SER A 44 -13.95 30.43 -15.43
N LYS A 45 -14.32 30.08 -14.19
CA LYS A 45 -13.43 29.79 -13.06
C LYS A 45 -13.25 28.30 -12.76
N ILE A 46 -14.00 27.42 -13.43
CA ILE A 46 -13.92 25.98 -13.17
C ILE A 46 -12.53 25.44 -13.54
N THR A 47 -12.01 25.81 -14.70
CA THR A 47 -10.69 25.36 -15.18
C THR A 47 -9.57 25.83 -14.26
N SER A 48 -9.59 27.10 -13.83
CA SER A 48 -8.59 27.64 -12.91
C SER A 48 -8.70 27.02 -11.52
N SER A 49 -9.91 26.70 -11.05
CA SER A 49 -10.13 26.00 -9.77
C SER A 49 -9.56 24.57 -9.80
N ILE A 50 -9.77 23.84 -10.90
CA ILE A 50 -9.20 22.50 -11.10
C ILE A 50 -7.68 22.58 -11.14
N GLN A 51 -7.12 23.50 -11.94
CA GLN A 51 -5.67 23.68 -12.03
C GLN A 51 -5.04 24.03 -10.69
N LYS A 52 -5.66 24.95 -9.93
CA LYS A 52 -5.20 25.32 -8.60
C LYS A 52 -5.25 24.13 -7.64
N GLY A 53 -6.36 23.40 -7.59
CA GLY A 53 -6.49 22.22 -6.73
C GLY A 53 -5.45 21.13 -7.05
N MET A 54 -5.20 20.87 -8.35
CA MET A 54 -4.15 19.96 -8.77
C MET A 54 -2.74 20.47 -8.41
N GLY A 55 -2.49 21.77 -8.59
CA GLY A 55 -1.21 22.42 -8.29
C GLY A 55 -0.87 22.40 -6.80
N ASP A 56 -1.81 22.78 -5.94
CA ASP A 56 -1.65 22.77 -4.49
C ASP A 56 -1.36 21.34 -3.98
N MET A 57 -2.06 20.35 -4.55
CA MET A 57 -1.88 18.94 -4.23
C MET A 57 -0.50 18.41 -4.65
N LEU A 58 -0.10 18.68 -5.90
CA LEU A 58 1.19 18.27 -6.43
C LEU A 58 2.34 18.99 -5.71
N GLY A 59 2.21 20.27 -5.40
CA GLY A 59 3.22 21.04 -4.68
C GLY A 59 3.54 20.43 -3.31
N THR A 60 2.50 20.01 -2.58
CA THR A 60 2.63 19.41 -1.25
C THR A 60 3.20 17.98 -1.30
N LEU A 61 2.78 17.18 -2.28
CA LEU A 61 3.14 15.76 -2.34
C LEU A 61 4.35 15.41 -3.22
N ALA A 62 4.80 16.30 -4.11
CA ALA A 62 5.79 15.96 -5.13
C ALA A 62 7.07 15.37 -4.54
N ILE A 63 7.64 16.02 -3.52
CA ILE A 63 8.89 15.56 -2.88
C ILE A 63 8.67 14.19 -2.22
N ILE A 64 7.56 14.02 -1.49
CA ILE A 64 7.25 12.78 -0.76
C ILE A 64 7.06 11.62 -1.75
N VAL A 65 6.34 11.85 -2.84
CA VAL A 65 6.11 10.84 -3.89
C VAL A 65 7.41 10.48 -4.60
N VAL A 66 8.20 11.47 -5.03
CA VAL A 66 9.44 11.24 -5.79
C VAL A 66 10.50 10.58 -4.91
N CYS A 67 10.82 11.15 -3.75
CA CYS A 67 11.80 10.60 -2.84
C CYS A 67 11.35 9.23 -2.30
N GLY A 68 10.07 9.08 -1.95
CA GLY A 68 9.51 7.80 -1.51
C GLY A 68 9.60 6.73 -2.61
N ALA A 69 9.33 7.08 -3.87
CA ALA A 69 9.45 6.13 -4.97
C ALA A 69 10.91 5.75 -5.24
N MET A 70 11.84 6.69 -5.15
CA MET A 70 13.28 6.44 -5.28
C MET A 70 13.78 5.53 -4.15
N LEU A 71 13.50 5.87 -2.90
CA LEU A 71 13.87 5.07 -1.72
C LEU A 71 13.26 3.67 -1.79
N GLY A 72 11.97 3.58 -2.15
CA GLY A 72 11.31 2.30 -2.28
C GLY A 72 11.91 1.44 -3.40
N LYS A 73 12.27 2.04 -4.54
CA LYS A 73 12.96 1.33 -5.61
C LYS A 73 14.35 0.85 -5.18
N LEU A 74 15.13 1.71 -4.52
CA LEU A 74 16.46 1.34 -4.00
C LEU A 74 16.38 0.21 -2.97
N ALA A 75 15.41 0.25 -2.05
CA ALA A 75 15.19 -0.80 -1.06
C ALA A 75 14.75 -2.13 -1.70
N ALA A 76 13.99 -2.06 -2.80
CA ALA A 76 13.57 -3.23 -3.56
C ALA A 76 14.71 -3.85 -4.38
N GLU A 77 15.55 -3.02 -5.01
CA GLU A 77 16.67 -3.45 -5.86
C GLU A 77 17.90 -3.87 -5.05
N SER A 78 18.12 -3.33 -3.85
CA SER A 78 19.28 -3.65 -3.01
C SER A 78 19.24 -5.02 -2.33
N GLY A 79 18.09 -5.71 -2.35
CA GLY A 79 17.90 -6.95 -1.59
C GLY A 79 17.58 -6.73 -0.10
N ALA A 80 17.52 -5.48 0.37
CA ALA A 80 17.27 -5.16 1.78
C ALA A 80 15.94 -5.74 2.28
N ALA A 81 14.87 -5.62 1.47
CA ALA A 81 13.56 -6.16 1.80
C ALA A 81 13.57 -7.70 1.96
N GLN A 82 14.32 -8.40 1.11
CA GLN A 82 14.52 -9.85 1.16
C GLN A 82 15.32 -10.24 2.41
N GLN A 83 16.34 -9.45 2.76
CA GLN A 83 17.15 -9.68 3.96
C GLN A 83 16.35 -9.46 5.25
N ILE A 84 15.54 -8.40 5.33
CA ILE A 84 14.62 -8.17 6.47
C ILE A 84 13.70 -9.38 6.66
N ALA A 85 13.11 -9.85 5.57
CA ALA A 85 12.22 -11.01 5.59
C ALA A 85 12.93 -12.28 6.08
N ALA A 86 14.11 -12.59 5.52
CA ALA A 86 14.89 -13.76 5.91
C ALA A 86 15.34 -13.69 7.37
N GLY A 87 15.77 -12.50 7.82
CA GLY A 87 16.16 -12.23 9.20
C GLY A 87 15.04 -12.45 10.20
N LEU A 88 13.86 -11.86 9.95
CA LEU A 88 12.69 -12.02 10.82
C LEU A 88 12.18 -13.45 10.85
N MET A 89 12.19 -14.16 9.71
CA MET A 89 11.82 -15.57 9.69
C MET A 89 12.77 -16.45 10.51
N LYS A 90 14.08 -16.16 10.48
CA LYS A 90 15.06 -16.86 11.30
C LYS A 90 14.86 -16.59 12.80
N LEU A 91 14.44 -15.37 13.15
CA LEU A 91 14.24 -14.93 14.53
C LEU A 91 12.97 -15.55 15.16
N PHE A 92 11.86 -15.57 14.43
CA PHE A 92 10.57 -16.05 14.93
C PHE A 92 10.40 -17.58 14.83
N GLY A 93 11.14 -18.22 13.92
CA GLY A 93 11.07 -19.66 13.67
C GLY A 93 9.78 -20.14 13.01
N GLU A 94 9.72 -21.44 12.69
CA GLU A 94 8.60 -22.07 11.96
C GLU A 94 7.25 -21.90 12.65
N ARG A 95 7.23 -21.93 13.98
CA ARG A 95 6.01 -21.93 14.78
C ARG A 95 5.22 -20.62 14.68
N HIS A 96 5.87 -19.51 14.34
CA HIS A 96 5.26 -18.16 14.29
C HIS A 96 5.42 -17.48 12.93
N ILE A 97 5.53 -18.27 11.86
CA ILE A 97 5.85 -17.74 10.53
C ILE A 97 4.85 -16.70 10.00
N GLN A 98 3.56 -16.85 10.34
CA GLN A 98 2.54 -15.87 9.95
C GLN A 98 2.76 -14.50 10.60
N TRP A 99 3.20 -14.49 11.86
CA TRP A 99 3.52 -13.25 12.57
C TRP A 99 4.80 -12.62 12.03
N ALA A 100 5.81 -13.44 11.72
CA ALA A 100 7.03 -12.98 11.08
C ALA A 100 6.74 -12.29 9.73
N LEU A 101 5.91 -12.91 8.89
CA LEU A 101 5.52 -12.37 7.59
C LEU A 101 4.64 -11.13 7.69
N MET A 102 3.73 -11.08 8.66
CA MET A 102 2.93 -9.89 8.95
C MET A 102 3.81 -8.70 9.36
N ILE A 103 4.75 -8.91 10.29
CA ILE A 103 5.68 -7.85 10.73
C ILE A 103 6.59 -7.43 9.56
N THR A 104 7.06 -8.39 8.79
CA THR A 104 7.88 -8.15 7.60
C THR A 104 7.13 -7.26 6.60
N GLY A 105 5.88 -7.61 6.25
CA GLY A 105 5.08 -6.82 5.32
C GLY A 105 4.71 -5.43 5.86
N PHE A 106 4.55 -5.29 7.18
CA PHE A 106 4.36 -3.99 7.82
C PHE A 106 5.61 -3.10 7.68
N ILE A 107 6.79 -3.62 8.02
CA ILE A 107 8.06 -2.88 7.93
C ILE A 107 8.37 -2.50 6.48
N ILE A 108 8.28 -3.47 5.57
CA ILE A 108 8.54 -3.25 4.13
C ILE A 108 7.49 -2.31 3.52
N GLY A 109 6.25 -2.33 4.02
CA GLY A 109 5.17 -1.48 3.53
C GLY A 109 5.33 0.00 3.86
N ILE A 110 6.12 0.37 4.85
CA ILE A 110 6.35 1.78 5.20
C ILE A 110 7.07 2.51 4.03
N PRO A 111 8.21 2.02 3.52
CA PRO A 111 8.90 2.65 2.40
C PRO A 111 8.36 2.24 1.02
N LEU A 112 7.78 1.03 0.87
CA LEU A 112 7.35 0.54 -0.45
C LEU A 112 5.90 0.91 -0.77
N PHE A 113 5.70 1.43 -1.99
CA PHE A 113 4.36 1.52 -2.57
C PHE A 113 3.73 0.14 -2.72
N TYR A 114 2.41 0.05 -2.57
CA TYR A 114 1.70 -1.23 -2.63
C TYR A 114 2.06 -2.07 -3.86
N ASN A 115 2.07 -1.48 -5.06
CA ASN A 115 2.39 -2.21 -6.29
C ASN A 115 3.82 -2.76 -6.30
N VAL A 116 4.80 -1.96 -5.87
CA VAL A 116 6.21 -2.35 -5.83
C VAL A 116 6.43 -3.41 -4.74
N GLY A 117 5.89 -3.14 -3.55
CA GLY A 117 5.93 -4.05 -2.41
C GLY A 117 5.30 -5.39 -2.76
N PHE A 118 4.13 -5.39 -3.39
CA PHE A 118 3.41 -6.60 -3.82
C PHE A 118 4.27 -7.48 -4.73
N VAL A 119 4.85 -6.89 -5.78
CA VAL A 119 5.72 -7.62 -6.72
C VAL A 119 6.94 -8.21 -6.01
N LEU A 120 7.49 -7.53 -5.00
CA LEU A 120 8.62 -8.01 -4.21
C LEU A 120 8.25 -9.14 -3.25
N VAL A 121 7.12 -9.02 -2.55
CA VAL A 121 6.73 -9.99 -1.51
C VAL A 121 6.13 -11.27 -2.07
N VAL A 122 5.57 -11.26 -3.29
CA VAL A 122 4.98 -12.45 -3.90
C VAL A 122 5.99 -13.60 -4.08
N PRO A 123 7.19 -13.39 -4.69
CA PRO A 123 8.22 -14.42 -4.75
C PRO A 123 8.64 -14.95 -3.38
N LEU A 124 8.77 -14.07 -2.40
CA LEU A 124 9.11 -14.43 -1.02
C LEU A 124 8.02 -15.32 -0.40
N ILE A 125 6.74 -14.97 -0.56
CA ILE A 125 5.61 -15.80 -0.09
C ILE A 125 5.72 -17.21 -0.68
N PHE A 126 5.99 -17.34 -1.99
CA PHE A 126 6.14 -18.66 -2.62
C PHE A 126 7.37 -19.42 -2.12
N SER A 127 8.53 -18.77 -1.99
CA SER A 127 9.75 -19.38 -1.46
C SER A 127 9.53 -19.95 -0.05
N VAL A 128 8.85 -19.18 0.81
CA VAL A 128 8.53 -19.57 2.19
C VAL A 128 7.49 -20.69 2.22
N ALA A 129 6.47 -20.62 1.36
CA ALA A 129 5.45 -21.66 1.22
C ALA A 129 6.09 -23.02 0.87
N GLN A 130 7.05 -23.03 -0.05
CA GLN A 130 7.78 -24.23 -0.43
C GLN A 130 8.67 -24.76 0.70
N LYS A 131 9.49 -23.88 1.28
CA LYS A 131 10.45 -24.25 2.32
C LYS A 131 9.77 -24.93 3.51
N TYR A 132 8.64 -24.39 3.94
CA TYR A 132 7.90 -24.89 5.11
C TYR A 132 6.67 -25.75 4.75
N LYS A 133 6.49 -26.08 3.46
CA LYS A 133 5.38 -26.90 2.92
C LYS A 133 4.00 -26.42 3.39
N MET A 134 3.80 -25.10 3.41
CA MET A 134 2.54 -24.47 3.81
C MET A 134 1.79 -23.88 2.60
N PRO A 135 0.45 -23.76 2.65
CA PRO A 135 -0.30 -23.12 1.56
C PRO A 135 0.10 -21.65 1.38
N ALA A 136 0.38 -21.23 0.15
CA ALA A 136 0.83 -19.86 -0.15
C ALA A 136 -0.20 -18.80 0.30
N VAL A 137 -1.50 -19.04 0.11
CA VAL A 137 -2.56 -18.12 0.59
C VAL A 137 -2.53 -17.98 2.11
N TYR A 138 -2.30 -19.08 2.83
CA TYR A 138 -2.30 -19.10 4.30
C TYR A 138 -1.22 -18.19 4.89
N ILE A 139 -0.05 -18.11 4.25
CA ILE A 139 1.07 -17.28 4.70
C ILE A 139 1.14 -15.93 3.99
N GLY A 140 0.61 -15.83 2.77
CA GLY A 140 0.60 -14.61 1.97
C GLY A 140 -0.42 -13.58 2.43
N VAL A 141 -1.62 -14.01 2.86
CA VAL A 141 -2.67 -13.09 3.33
C VAL A 141 -2.21 -12.21 4.49
N PRO A 142 -1.56 -12.72 5.56
CA PRO A 142 -1.00 -11.88 6.62
C PRO A 142 -0.03 -10.80 6.12
N MET A 143 0.84 -11.17 5.19
CA MET A 143 1.82 -10.26 4.62
C MET A 143 1.16 -9.19 3.73
N LEU A 144 0.25 -9.59 2.85
CA LEU A 144 -0.48 -8.68 1.96
C LEU A 144 -1.41 -7.74 2.72
N ALA A 145 -2.07 -8.23 3.77
CA ALA A 145 -2.89 -7.41 4.65
C ALA A 145 -2.05 -6.32 5.34
N SER A 146 -0.88 -6.68 5.87
CA SER A 146 0.03 -5.71 6.50
C SER A 146 0.53 -4.65 5.52
N LEU A 147 0.87 -5.05 4.30
CA LEU A 147 1.28 -4.14 3.22
C LEU A 147 0.14 -3.19 2.82
N SER A 148 -1.09 -3.71 2.70
CA SER A 148 -2.27 -2.95 2.32
C SER A 148 -2.66 -1.91 3.38
N VAL A 149 -2.70 -2.29 4.65
CA VAL A 149 -3.03 -1.37 5.75
C VAL A 149 -1.96 -0.28 5.86
N THR A 150 -0.68 -0.63 5.78
CA THR A 150 0.41 0.35 5.84
C THR A 150 0.29 1.39 4.72
N HIS A 151 0.01 0.94 3.49
CA HIS A 151 -0.19 1.84 2.35
C HIS A 151 -1.39 2.77 2.51
N GLY A 152 -2.50 2.28 3.07
CA GLY A 152 -3.75 3.02 3.14
C GLY A 152 -3.91 3.90 4.39
N PHE A 153 -3.26 3.54 5.50
CA PHE A 153 -3.54 4.14 6.82
C PHE A 153 -2.40 5.04 7.31
N LEU A 154 -1.17 4.79 6.89
CA LEU A 154 0.02 5.38 7.52
C LEU A 154 0.68 6.42 6.62
N PRO A 155 0.79 7.69 7.06
CA PRO A 155 1.79 8.61 6.53
C PRO A 155 3.20 7.99 6.66
N PRO A 156 4.14 8.21 5.73
CA PRO A 156 4.15 9.26 4.71
C PRO A 156 3.52 8.88 3.37
N HIS A 157 2.77 7.77 3.25
CA HIS A 157 2.15 7.39 1.97
C HIS A 157 1.34 8.55 1.37
N PRO A 158 1.41 8.79 0.04
CA PRO A 158 0.87 10.02 -0.53
C PRO A 158 -0.62 10.26 -0.24
N SER A 159 -1.43 9.20 -0.21
CA SER A 159 -2.86 9.27 0.08
C SER A 159 -3.17 9.66 1.54
N PRO A 160 -2.61 9.00 2.60
CA PRO A 160 -2.72 9.50 3.96
C PRO A 160 -2.15 10.92 4.14
N THR A 161 -0.97 11.19 3.59
CA THR A 161 -0.29 12.48 3.76
C THR A 161 -1.11 13.62 3.17
N ALA A 162 -1.72 13.40 2.01
CA ALA A 162 -2.67 14.33 1.39
C ALA A 162 -3.77 14.79 2.35
N LEU A 163 -4.41 13.83 3.00
CA LEU A 163 -5.53 14.08 3.88
C LEU A 163 -5.06 14.84 5.10
N VAL A 164 -3.95 14.43 5.71
CA VAL A 164 -3.35 15.13 6.85
C VAL A 164 -3.09 16.60 6.52
N THR A 165 -2.51 16.89 5.36
CA THR A 165 -2.23 18.27 4.94
C THR A 165 -3.51 19.06 4.64
N GLN A 166 -4.52 18.43 4.02
CA GLN A 166 -5.80 19.08 3.71
C GLN A 166 -6.62 19.42 4.96
N PHE A 167 -6.56 18.55 5.98
CA PHE A 167 -7.23 18.78 7.26
C PHE A 167 -6.40 19.62 8.24
N ASN A 168 -5.20 20.09 7.83
CA ASN A 168 -4.25 20.79 8.70
C ASN A 168 -3.94 20.01 10.00
N ALA A 169 -3.90 18.68 9.89
CA ALA A 169 -3.61 17.79 11.01
C ALA A 169 -2.09 17.57 11.15
N ASP A 170 -1.67 17.10 12.32
CA ASP A 170 -0.28 16.74 12.58
C ASP A 170 0.05 15.34 12.02
N ILE A 171 1.16 15.24 11.28
CA ILE A 171 1.62 13.99 10.65
C ILE A 171 2.01 12.96 11.71
N GLY A 172 2.72 13.38 12.77
CA GLY A 172 3.19 12.47 13.82
C GLY A 172 2.03 11.84 14.60
N THR A 173 1.06 12.67 14.97
CA THR A 173 -0.16 12.27 15.68
C THR A 173 -1.02 11.35 14.80
N THR A 174 -1.15 11.67 13.51
CA THR A 174 -1.88 10.80 12.57
C THR A 174 -1.19 9.46 12.39
N LEU A 175 0.15 9.43 12.27
CA LEU A 175 0.92 8.19 12.23
C LEU A 175 0.69 7.36 13.50
N PHE A 176 0.73 8.00 14.68
CA PHE A 176 0.52 7.32 15.95
C PHE A 176 -0.87 6.66 16.04
N TYR A 177 -1.93 7.41 15.74
CA TYR A 177 -3.28 6.84 15.70
C TYR A 177 -3.45 5.81 14.58
N GLY A 178 -2.82 6.04 13.43
CA GLY A 178 -2.81 5.12 12.31
C GLY A 178 -2.19 3.77 12.69
N ILE A 179 -1.10 3.75 13.47
CA ILE A 179 -0.50 2.51 13.98
C ILE A 179 -1.42 1.83 14.99
N ILE A 180 -2.04 2.60 15.91
CA ILE A 180 -2.97 2.07 16.92
C ILE A 180 -4.16 1.36 16.26
N VAL A 181 -4.72 1.94 15.20
CA VAL A 181 -5.86 1.34 14.46
C VAL A 181 -5.38 0.28 13.46
N GLY A 182 -4.22 0.49 12.86
CA GLY A 182 -3.62 -0.37 11.85
C GLY A 182 -3.21 -1.73 12.40
N ILE A 183 -2.61 -1.79 13.60
CA ILE A 183 -2.19 -3.07 14.21
C ILE A 183 -3.40 -4.03 14.37
N PRO A 184 -4.52 -3.64 15.02
CA PRO A 184 -5.72 -4.46 15.07
C PRO A 184 -6.24 -4.86 13.69
N ALA A 185 -6.27 -3.92 12.73
CA ALA A 185 -6.75 -4.19 11.37
C ALA A 185 -5.89 -5.26 10.68
N VAL A 186 -4.56 -5.17 10.79
CA VAL A 186 -3.62 -6.14 10.21
C VAL A 186 -3.74 -7.51 10.89
N ILE A 187 -3.90 -7.55 12.22
CA ILE A 187 -4.06 -8.81 12.95
C ILE A 187 -5.35 -9.53 12.53
N LEU A 188 -6.45 -8.78 12.43
CA LEU A 188 -7.75 -9.32 12.04
C LEU A 188 -7.77 -9.76 10.57
N ALA A 189 -7.34 -8.90 9.65
CA ALA A 189 -7.32 -9.17 8.21
C ALA A 189 -6.23 -10.17 7.79
N GLY A 190 -5.18 -10.31 8.60
CA GLY A 190 -4.03 -11.14 8.32
C GLY A 190 -4.07 -12.50 9.04
N PRO A 191 -3.34 -12.69 10.16
CA PRO A 191 -3.25 -13.98 10.85
C PRO A 191 -4.61 -14.56 11.29
N VAL A 192 -5.59 -13.74 11.69
CA VAL A 192 -6.90 -14.25 12.11
C VAL A 192 -7.71 -14.75 10.90
N PHE A 193 -7.89 -13.90 9.89
CA PHE A 193 -8.63 -14.25 8.68
C PHE A 193 -7.99 -15.39 7.89
N SER A 194 -6.66 -15.42 7.79
CA SER A 194 -5.93 -16.49 7.08
C SER A 194 -6.20 -17.89 7.64
N LYS A 195 -6.57 -18.05 8.92
CA LYS A 195 -6.96 -19.35 9.49
C LYS A 195 -8.15 -19.98 8.75
N ALA A 196 -9.08 -19.18 8.25
CA ALA A 196 -10.20 -19.66 7.45
C ALA A 196 -9.79 -20.10 6.03
N LEU A 197 -8.61 -19.68 5.56
CA LEU A 197 -8.13 -19.89 4.19
C LEU A 197 -7.13 -21.05 4.06
N LYS A 198 -6.87 -21.79 5.15
CA LYS A 198 -5.93 -22.93 5.20
C LYS A 198 -6.19 -24.00 4.13
N ASN A 199 -7.44 -24.19 3.73
CA ASN A 199 -7.85 -25.25 2.82
C ASN A 199 -7.72 -24.87 1.33
N ILE A 200 -7.36 -23.63 1.03
CA ILE A 200 -7.17 -23.18 -0.35
C ILE A 200 -5.84 -23.73 -0.87
N LYS A 201 -5.92 -24.74 -1.73
CA LYS A 201 -4.76 -25.26 -2.45
C LYS A 201 -4.37 -24.27 -3.55
N SER A 202 -3.26 -23.58 -3.39
CA SER A 202 -2.68 -22.78 -4.47
C SER A 202 -1.88 -23.67 -5.41
N PRO A 203 -2.12 -23.62 -6.73
CA PRO A 203 -1.24 -24.25 -7.69
C PRO A 203 0.14 -23.60 -7.64
N PHE A 204 1.17 -24.44 -7.77
CA PHE A 204 2.55 -23.97 -7.82
C PHE A 204 2.80 -23.24 -9.15
N LEU A 205 3.15 -21.95 -9.08
CA LEU A 205 3.47 -21.15 -10.26
C LEU A 205 4.98 -21.18 -10.49
N LYS A 206 5.43 -21.99 -11.46
CA LYS A 206 6.85 -22.05 -11.90
C LYS A 206 7.42 -20.67 -12.28
N THR A 207 6.56 -19.73 -12.69
CA THR A 207 6.92 -18.35 -13.03
C THR A 207 7.56 -17.57 -11.86
N PHE A 208 7.31 -17.96 -10.61
CA PHE A 208 7.84 -17.30 -9.42
C PHE A 208 8.96 -18.08 -8.72
N GLU A 209 9.66 -18.98 -9.42
CA GLU A 209 10.98 -19.45 -8.97
C GLU A 209 11.92 -18.24 -8.93
N SER A 210 12.06 -17.66 -7.73
CA SER A 210 13.03 -16.62 -7.46
C SER A 210 14.43 -17.16 -7.74
N ARG A 211 15.22 -16.42 -8.52
CA ARG A 211 16.68 -16.61 -8.54
C ARG A 211 17.17 -16.36 -7.11
N ASP A 212 17.64 -17.40 -6.45
CA ASP A 212 18.31 -17.27 -5.15
C ASP A 212 19.53 -16.37 -5.33
N ILE A 213 19.49 -15.16 -4.77
CA ILE A 213 20.68 -14.32 -4.64
C ILE A 213 21.52 -14.95 -3.52
N PRO A 214 22.78 -15.32 -3.77
CA PRO A 214 23.62 -15.96 -2.76
C PRO A 214 23.72 -15.10 -1.49
N VAL A 215 23.69 -15.75 -0.32
CA VAL A 215 23.71 -15.08 0.99
C VAL A 215 24.90 -14.12 1.19
N GLY A 216 25.99 -14.29 0.42
CA GLY A 216 27.16 -13.41 0.42
C GLY A 216 26.98 -12.07 -0.30
N GLU A 217 25.95 -11.92 -1.15
CA GLU A 217 25.65 -10.67 -1.87
C GLU A 217 24.54 -9.85 -1.19
N LEU A 218 23.88 -10.40 -0.16
CA LEU A 218 22.83 -9.70 0.56
C LEU A 218 23.43 -8.65 1.52
N PRO A 219 22.85 -7.44 1.60
CA PRO A 219 23.28 -6.43 2.56
C PRO A 219 23.13 -6.95 4.00
N SER A 220 23.92 -6.42 4.93
CA SER A 220 23.80 -6.80 6.34
C SER A 220 22.44 -6.38 6.90
N LEU A 221 21.95 -7.11 7.91
CA LEU A 221 20.64 -6.85 8.53
C LEU A 221 20.56 -5.43 9.13
N GLY A 222 21.68 -4.91 9.65
CA GLY A 222 21.78 -3.52 10.12
C GLY A 222 21.67 -2.48 9.00
N LEU A 223 22.34 -2.72 7.87
CA LEU A 223 22.27 -1.89 6.64
C LEU A 223 20.94 -2.02 5.88
N SER A 224 20.12 -3.02 6.20
CA SER A 224 18.82 -3.21 5.56
C SER A 224 17.71 -2.47 6.31
N ILE A 225 17.91 -2.20 7.61
CA ILE A 225 16.96 -1.50 8.49
C ILE A 225 17.20 0.02 8.49
N PHE A 226 18.44 0.46 8.23
CA PHE A 226 18.88 1.87 8.15
C PHE A 226 19.33 2.22 6.73
#